data_AF-A0A352V3K6-F1
#
_entry.id   AF-A0A352V3K6-F1
#
_cell.length_a   1.000
_cell.length_b   1.000
_cell.length_c   1.000
_cell.angle_alpha   90.00
_cell.angle_beta   90.00
_cell.angle_gamma   90.00
#
_symmetry.space_group_name_H-M   'P 1'
#
loop_
_entity.id
_entity.type
_entity.pdbx_description
1 polymer ?
#
loop_
_entity_poly.entity_id
_entity_poly.type
_entity_poly.pdbx_seq_one_letter_code
_entity_poly.pdbx_strand_id
1 'polypeptide(L)'
;MRPALLPALCLAITAAQPATAHFLQAIPSADVLPDGGPVTLDLTFTHPMEGGPAMEMVAPARVGVLTEGAITDLAPALTARKVDGATAWRLTHDLPAPGASVFFVQPQPYWEPAEGKFIVHYTKVVVDSFASGEGWDALVGLPAEIRPLTRPTGLWAGNLFTGVVLKDGQPAPFAEVEVEWVNDGSVAAPNDAFITQVLRADANGTFSYTMPRAGWWGFAALLEADAPMTAQDGAQVPVEEGALIWVQATDMGGN
;
A
#
# COMPACT_ATOMS: atom_id res chain seq x y z
N MET A 1 -21.80 65.86 0.98
CA MET A 1 -20.61 64.99 0.76
C MET A 1 -21.03 63.58 1.12
N ARG A 2 -21.14 62.67 0.14
CA ARG A 2 -21.48 61.26 0.38
C ARG A 2 -20.18 60.48 0.62
N PRO A 3 -20.05 59.67 1.69
CA PRO A 3 -18.87 58.86 1.89
C PRO A 3 -18.90 57.69 0.90
N ALA A 4 -17.80 57.47 0.19
CA ALA A 4 -17.61 56.30 -0.66
C ALA A 4 -17.30 55.09 0.23
N LEU A 5 -18.16 54.07 0.19
CA LEU A 5 -17.85 52.76 0.78
C LEU A 5 -16.89 52.01 -0.16
N LEU A 6 -15.68 51.71 0.32
CA LEU A 6 -14.83 50.70 -0.32
C LEU A 6 -15.37 49.29 0.00
N PRO A 7 -15.48 48.38 -0.98
CA PRO A 7 -15.80 46.99 -0.70
C PRO A 7 -14.54 46.30 -0.13
N ALA A 8 -14.64 45.78 1.09
CA ALA A 8 -13.64 44.89 1.65
C ALA A 8 -13.71 43.55 0.91
N LEU A 9 -12.71 43.27 0.09
CA LEU A 9 -12.53 41.97 -0.55
C LEU A 9 -12.01 41.00 0.52
N CYS A 10 -12.92 40.26 1.16
CA CYS A 10 -12.54 39.14 2.03
C CYS A 10 -11.92 38.04 1.16
N LEU A 11 -10.59 37.98 1.13
CA LEU A 11 -9.85 36.88 0.54
C LEU A 11 -10.07 35.66 1.44
N ALA A 12 -10.99 34.77 1.05
CA ALA A 12 -11.16 33.49 1.71
C ALA A 12 -9.92 32.64 1.41
N ILE A 13 -8.99 32.58 2.36
CA ILE A 13 -7.88 31.64 2.34
C ILE A 13 -8.49 30.28 2.64
N THR A 14 -8.81 29.51 1.60
CA THR A 14 -9.09 28.09 1.73
C THR A 14 -7.78 27.42 2.10
N ALA A 15 -7.60 27.08 3.38
CA ALA A 15 -6.51 26.22 3.80
C ALA A 15 -6.67 24.91 3.03
N ALA A 16 -5.70 24.58 2.16
CA ALA A 16 -5.61 23.24 1.59
C ALA A 16 -5.43 22.28 2.76
N GLN A 17 -6.38 21.37 2.97
CA GLN A 17 -6.16 20.29 3.91
C GLN A 17 -5.04 19.42 3.34
N PRO A 18 -4.07 18.98 4.16
CA PRO A 18 -3.09 18.01 3.71
C PRO A 18 -3.85 16.77 3.23
N ALA A 19 -3.56 16.32 2.01
CA ALA A 19 -4.04 15.02 1.55
C ALA A 19 -3.36 13.95 2.39
N THR A 20 -4.14 13.10 3.04
CA THR A 20 -3.65 12.00 3.86
C THR A 20 -3.49 10.78 2.97
N ALA A 21 -2.28 10.23 2.88
CA ALA A 21 -2.05 9.04 2.09
C ALA A 21 -2.80 7.84 2.70
N HIS A 22 -3.51 7.11 1.86
CA HIS A 22 -4.27 5.95 2.26
C HIS A 22 -3.53 4.68 1.85
N PHE A 23 -3.38 3.73 2.77
CA PHE A 23 -2.72 2.46 2.45
C PHE A 23 -3.62 1.28 2.81
N LEU A 24 -3.72 0.34 1.86
CA LEU A 24 -4.18 -1.01 2.18
C LEU A 24 -2.98 -1.78 2.73
N GLN A 25 -2.90 -1.89 4.04
CA GLN A 25 -1.93 -2.72 4.74
C GLN A 25 -2.26 -4.19 4.49
N ALA A 26 -1.31 -4.95 3.95
CA ALA A 26 -1.36 -6.41 3.85
C ALA A 26 -0.14 -6.98 4.57
N ILE A 27 -0.27 -7.16 5.89
CA ILE A 27 0.86 -7.44 6.79
C ILE A 27 0.81 -8.91 7.20
N PRO A 28 1.77 -9.74 6.76
CA PRO A 28 1.88 -11.11 7.22
C PRO A 28 2.52 -11.16 8.61
N SER A 29 2.31 -12.26 9.33
CA SER A 29 2.94 -12.51 10.63
C SER A 29 4.47 -12.59 10.56
N ALA A 30 5.02 -12.90 9.38
CA ALA A 30 6.45 -12.84 9.05
C ALA A 30 6.62 -12.74 7.51
N ASP A 31 7.70 -12.09 7.05
CA ASP A 31 8.11 -12.08 5.64
C ASP A 31 8.97 -13.28 5.24
N VAL A 32 9.62 -13.95 6.21
CA VAL A 32 10.41 -15.17 6.02
C VAL A 32 10.02 -16.23 7.05
N LEU A 33 9.73 -17.44 6.59
CA LEU A 33 9.45 -18.62 7.42
C LEU A 33 10.56 -19.67 7.22
N PRO A 34 11.60 -19.73 8.08
CA PRO A 34 12.74 -20.64 7.87
C PRO A 34 12.39 -22.13 7.81
N ASP A 35 11.31 -22.52 8.47
CA ASP A 35 10.82 -23.91 8.52
C ASP A 35 9.50 -24.09 7.74
N GLY A 36 9.06 -23.06 7.02
CA GLY A 36 7.73 -22.98 6.42
C GLY A 36 6.59 -22.97 7.45
N GLY A 37 5.38 -23.33 7.01
CA GLY A 37 4.20 -23.46 7.86
C GLY A 37 3.19 -22.31 7.74
N PRO A 38 2.34 -22.08 8.76
CA PRO A 38 1.24 -21.14 8.65
C PRO A 38 1.72 -19.69 8.73
N VAL A 39 1.22 -18.86 7.82
CA VAL A 39 1.32 -17.39 7.87
C VAL A 39 -0.07 -16.79 8.02
N THR A 40 -0.22 -15.86 8.97
CA THR A 40 -1.44 -15.06 9.13
C THR A 40 -1.25 -13.74 8.42
N LEU A 41 -2.19 -13.36 7.56
CA LEU A 41 -2.20 -12.09 6.85
C LEU A 41 -3.31 -11.19 7.41
N ASP A 42 -2.93 -10.02 7.89
CA ASP A 42 -3.83 -8.95 8.32
C ASP A 42 -4.02 -7.91 7.22
N LEU A 43 -5.28 -7.62 6.90
CA LEU A 43 -5.68 -6.63 5.90
C LEU A 43 -6.39 -5.47 6.58
N THR A 44 -5.83 -4.26 6.50
CA THR A 44 -6.41 -3.04 7.11
C THR A 44 -6.20 -1.85 6.20
N PHE A 45 -7.25 -1.07 5.94
CA PHE A 45 -7.14 0.18 5.20
C PHE A 45 -6.95 1.32 6.20
N THR A 46 -5.82 2.02 6.19
CA THR A 46 -5.43 2.98 7.25
C THR A 46 -4.30 3.93 6.81
N HIS A 47 -3.82 4.77 7.74
CA HIS A 47 -2.65 5.63 7.64
C HIS A 47 -1.48 5.03 8.45
N PRO A 48 -0.52 4.33 7.81
CA PRO A 48 0.52 3.57 8.51
C PRO A 48 1.37 4.36 9.50
N MET A 49 1.83 5.56 9.11
CA MET A 49 2.74 6.35 9.93
C MET A 49 2.01 7.04 11.10
N GLU A 50 0.72 7.37 10.93
CA GLU A 50 -0.12 7.94 11.99
C GLU A 50 -0.75 6.86 12.89
N GLY A 51 -0.80 5.61 12.43
CA GLY A 51 -1.35 4.48 13.18
C GLY A 51 -2.88 4.42 13.19
N GLY A 52 -3.56 5.18 12.34
CA GLY A 52 -5.02 5.25 12.28
C GLY A 52 -5.55 6.64 11.95
N PRO A 53 -6.89 6.79 11.88
CA PRO A 53 -7.87 5.74 12.10
C PRO A 53 -7.94 4.73 10.94
N ALA A 54 -8.30 3.49 11.26
CA ALA A 54 -8.69 2.54 10.21
C ALA A 54 -10.00 2.96 9.53
N MET A 55 -10.07 2.72 8.22
CA MET A 55 -11.23 2.98 7.37
C MET A 55 -12.01 1.69 7.10
N GLU A 56 -13.31 1.82 6.83
CA GLU A 56 -14.17 0.67 6.55
C GLU A 56 -13.72 -0.06 5.29
N MET A 57 -13.30 -1.32 5.46
CA MET A 57 -12.87 -2.17 4.36
C MET A 57 -13.97 -3.18 4.03
N VAL A 58 -14.67 -2.96 2.92
CA VAL A 58 -15.58 -3.97 2.34
C VAL A 58 -14.76 -5.22 1.98
N ALA A 59 -15.40 -6.40 2.03
CA ALA A 59 -14.77 -7.65 1.60
C ALA A 59 -14.10 -7.46 0.23
N PRO A 60 -12.79 -7.73 0.10
CA PRO A 60 -12.06 -7.44 -1.13
C PRO A 60 -12.66 -8.18 -2.33
N ALA A 61 -12.56 -7.58 -3.52
CA ALA A 61 -13.01 -8.20 -4.75
C ALA A 61 -12.22 -9.48 -5.06
N ARG A 62 -10.90 -9.48 -4.77
CA ARG A 62 -10.05 -10.67 -4.83
C ARG A 62 -9.03 -10.64 -3.70
N VAL A 63 -8.81 -11.79 -3.08
CA VAL A 63 -7.64 -12.05 -2.24
C VAL A 63 -7.09 -13.41 -2.65
N GLY A 64 -5.79 -13.49 -2.89
CA GLY A 64 -5.18 -14.75 -3.29
C GLY A 64 -3.70 -14.78 -3.02
N VAL A 65 -3.10 -15.92 -3.37
CA VAL A 65 -1.66 -16.13 -3.32
C VAL A 65 -1.19 -16.75 -4.61
N LEU A 66 -0.12 -16.19 -5.19
CA LEU A 66 0.61 -16.76 -6.31
C LEU A 66 1.80 -17.56 -5.77
N THR A 67 1.85 -18.85 -6.08
CA THR A 67 2.95 -19.76 -5.75
C THR A 67 3.24 -20.62 -6.97
N GLU A 68 4.50 -20.74 -7.38
CA GLU A 68 4.93 -21.55 -8.54
C GLU A 68 4.12 -21.28 -9.84
N GLY A 69 3.71 -20.02 -10.05
CA GLY A 69 2.93 -19.63 -11.23
C GLY A 69 1.42 -19.95 -11.17
N ALA A 70 0.94 -20.55 -10.07
CA ALA A 70 -0.48 -20.84 -9.85
C ALA A 70 -1.08 -19.89 -8.80
N ILE A 71 -2.26 -19.33 -9.11
CA ILE A 71 -3.04 -18.51 -8.18
C ILE A 71 -4.02 -19.39 -7.42
N THR A 72 -3.96 -19.32 -6.09
CA THR A 72 -4.98 -19.86 -5.19
C THR A 72 -5.88 -18.74 -4.68
N ASP A 73 -7.19 -18.92 -4.80
CA ASP A 73 -8.18 -18.00 -4.22
C ASP A 73 -8.26 -18.21 -2.70
N LEU A 74 -8.09 -17.12 -1.95
CA LEU A 74 -8.11 -17.10 -0.50
C LEU A 74 -9.31 -16.34 0.06
N ALA A 75 -10.22 -15.81 -0.78
CA ALA A 75 -11.41 -15.13 -0.33
C ALA A 75 -12.27 -15.97 0.65
N PRO A 76 -12.44 -17.29 0.49
CA PRO A 76 -13.19 -18.12 1.44
C PRO A 76 -12.55 -18.22 2.83
N ALA A 77 -11.25 -17.94 2.97
CA ALA A 77 -10.52 -17.99 4.24
C ALA A 77 -10.57 -16.67 5.02
N LEU A 78 -11.16 -15.61 4.44
CA LEU A 78 -11.27 -14.30 5.09
C LEU A 78 -12.20 -14.36 6.30
N THR A 79 -11.72 -13.81 7.39
CA THR A 79 -12.46 -13.59 8.63
C THR A 79 -12.50 -12.10 8.94
N ALA A 80 -13.69 -11.57 9.19
CA ALA A 80 -13.85 -10.18 9.57
C ALA A 80 -13.33 -9.94 10.98
N ARG A 81 -12.67 -8.80 11.18
CA ARG A 81 -12.24 -8.27 12.47
C ARG A 81 -12.53 -6.77 12.54
N LYS A 82 -12.37 -6.19 13.73
CA LYS A 82 -12.50 -4.74 13.95
C LYS A 82 -11.17 -4.11 14.32
N VAL A 83 -10.86 -2.99 13.69
CA VAL A 83 -9.73 -2.09 14.00
C VAL A 83 -10.34 -0.69 14.01
N ASP A 84 -10.18 0.06 15.11
CA ASP A 84 -10.80 1.39 15.31
C ASP A 84 -12.31 1.46 15.04
N GLY A 85 -13.02 0.34 15.21
CA GLY A 85 -14.46 0.20 14.90
C GLY A 85 -14.78 -0.09 13.42
N ALA A 86 -13.82 0.12 12.51
CA ALA A 86 -13.92 -0.23 11.11
C ALA A 86 -13.72 -1.73 10.86
N THR A 87 -14.39 -2.27 9.84
CA THR A 87 -14.15 -3.64 9.37
C THR A 87 -12.78 -3.74 8.72
N ALA A 88 -12.04 -4.74 9.16
CA ALA A 88 -10.77 -5.20 8.60
C ALA A 88 -10.85 -6.72 8.42
N TRP A 89 -9.87 -7.31 7.73
CA TRP A 89 -9.91 -8.74 7.40
C TRP A 89 -8.65 -9.46 7.84
N ARG A 90 -8.78 -10.76 8.11
CA ARG A 90 -7.67 -11.65 8.42
C ARG A 90 -7.86 -12.99 7.75
N LEU A 91 -6.77 -13.59 7.28
CA LEU A 91 -6.73 -14.99 6.85
C LEU A 91 -5.47 -15.67 7.36
N THR A 92 -5.45 -17.00 7.36
CA THR A 92 -4.24 -17.80 7.58
C THR A 92 -4.10 -18.79 6.42
N HIS A 93 -2.88 -18.96 5.92
CA HIS A 93 -2.56 -19.89 4.85
C HIS A 93 -1.29 -20.65 5.20
N ASP A 94 -1.22 -21.94 4.85
CA ASP A 94 -0.07 -22.80 5.14
C ASP A 94 0.89 -22.82 3.94
N LEU A 95 2.20 -22.66 4.20
CA LEU A 95 3.27 -22.66 3.20
C LEU A 95 4.21 -23.85 3.42
N PRO A 96 3.84 -25.07 2.98
CA PRO A 96 4.56 -26.30 3.32
C PRO A 96 5.77 -26.60 2.42
N ALA A 97 6.01 -25.79 1.38
CA ALA A 97 7.08 -25.99 0.40
C ALA A 97 8.02 -24.78 0.34
N PRO A 98 9.31 -24.96 0.00
CA PRO A 98 10.24 -23.86 -0.28
C PRO A 98 9.77 -22.98 -1.43
N GLY A 99 10.04 -21.68 -1.33
CA GLY A 99 9.72 -20.71 -2.38
C GLY A 99 8.99 -19.47 -1.86
N ALA A 100 9.01 -18.41 -2.65
CA ALA A 100 8.19 -17.24 -2.39
C ALA A 100 6.72 -17.48 -2.73
N SER A 101 5.86 -16.99 -1.85
CA SER A 101 4.42 -16.84 -2.05
C SER A 101 4.06 -15.36 -2.11
N VAL A 102 3.49 -14.92 -3.22
CA VAL A 102 3.07 -13.53 -3.43
C VAL A 102 1.59 -13.41 -3.08
N PHE A 103 1.30 -12.94 -1.86
CA PHE A 103 -0.06 -12.63 -1.44
C PHE A 103 -0.49 -11.32 -2.08
N PHE A 104 -1.73 -11.26 -2.56
CA PHE A 104 -2.26 -10.05 -3.19
C PHE A 104 -3.71 -9.79 -2.81
N VAL A 105 -4.08 -8.51 -2.87
CA VAL A 105 -5.42 -7.99 -2.58
C VAL A 105 -5.81 -7.02 -3.68
N GLN A 106 -6.98 -7.28 -4.28
CA GLN A 106 -7.72 -6.30 -5.05
C GLN A 106 -8.92 -5.85 -4.20
N PRO A 107 -8.93 -4.61 -3.70
CA PRO A 107 -10.03 -4.13 -2.86
C PRO A 107 -11.28 -3.84 -3.70
N GLN A 108 -12.40 -3.62 -3.02
CA GLN A 108 -13.48 -2.84 -3.59
C GLN A 108 -13.06 -1.37 -3.64
N PRO A 109 -13.50 -0.58 -4.63
CA PRO A 109 -13.22 0.85 -4.68
C PRO A 109 -13.70 1.56 -3.41
N TYR A 110 -12.83 2.35 -2.81
CA TYR A 110 -13.15 3.21 -1.67
C TYR A 110 -13.47 4.62 -2.16
N TRP A 111 -14.60 5.18 -1.75
CA TRP A 111 -14.94 6.57 -2.03
C TRP A 111 -14.26 7.46 -1.00
N GLU A 112 -13.35 8.34 -1.42
CA GLU A 112 -12.71 9.36 -0.58
C GLU A 112 -13.43 10.70 -0.77
N PRO A 113 -14.34 11.10 0.15
CA PRO A 113 -15.16 12.28 -0.02
C PRO A 113 -14.36 13.59 -0.01
N ALA A 114 -13.24 13.66 0.71
CA ALA A 114 -12.43 14.86 0.80
C ALA A 114 -11.72 15.16 -0.53
N GLU A 115 -11.42 14.13 -1.31
CA GLU A 115 -10.73 14.24 -2.59
C GLU A 115 -11.67 14.11 -3.79
N GLY A 116 -12.91 13.66 -3.56
CA GLY A 116 -13.91 13.52 -4.62
C GLY A 116 -13.52 12.48 -5.67
N LYS A 117 -12.84 11.41 -5.27
CA LYS A 117 -12.35 10.34 -6.16
C LYS A 117 -12.53 8.97 -5.52
N PHE A 118 -12.46 7.93 -6.35
CA PHE A 118 -12.32 6.57 -5.85
C PHE A 118 -10.85 6.17 -5.71
N ILE A 119 -10.55 5.34 -4.72
CA ILE A 119 -9.23 4.76 -4.47
C ILE A 119 -9.31 3.25 -4.66
N VAL A 120 -8.42 2.70 -5.50
CA VAL A 120 -8.27 1.26 -5.74
C VAL A 120 -6.79 0.91 -5.64
N HIS A 121 -6.38 0.46 -4.46
CA HIS A 121 -4.98 0.11 -4.19
C HIS A 121 -4.74 -1.39 -4.29
N TYR A 122 -4.19 -1.82 -5.42
CA TYR A 122 -3.75 -3.19 -5.67
C TYR A 122 -2.51 -3.49 -4.85
N THR A 123 -2.67 -4.31 -3.83
CA THR A 123 -1.62 -4.52 -2.82
C THR A 123 -1.04 -5.91 -2.92
N LYS A 124 0.28 -6.03 -2.77
CA LYS A 124 0.95 -7.31 -2.58
C LYS A 124 2.01 -7.32 -1.49
N VAL A 125 2.31 -8.51 -1.00
CA VAL A 125 3.41 -8.79 -0.08
C VAL A 125 3.99 -10.16 -0.40
N VAL A 126 5.29 -10.31 -0.27
CA VAL A 126 5.98 -11.59 -0.50
C VAL A 126 6.31 -12.22 0.84
N VAL A 127 6.02 -13.52 0.98
CA VAL A 127 6.46 -14.34 2.10
C VAL A 127 7.34 -15.45 1.54
N ASP A 128 8.58 -15.55 2.01
CA ASP A 128 9.53 -16.58 1.59
C ASP A 128 9.49 -17.77 2.56
N SER A 129 9.06 -18.92 2.06
CA SER A 129 9.05 -20.16 2.83
C SER A 129 10.38 -20.90 2.67
N PHE A 130 10.89 -21.44 3.77
CA PHE A 130 12.19 -22.10 3.92
C PHE A 130 13.40 -21.20 3.61
N ALA A 131 13.23 -19.87 3.68
CA ALA A 131 14.27 -18.89 3.34
C ALA A 131 14.93 -19.20 1.97
N SER A 132 14.10 -19.62 0.99
CA SER A 132 14.56 -20.16 -0.28
C SER A 132 15.31 -19.13 -1.13
N GLY A 133 14.90 -17.86 -1.06
CA GLY A 133 15.35 -16.82 -1.99
C GLY A 133 14.89 -17.00 -3.44
N GLU A 134 13.91 -17.88 -3.71
CA GLU A 134 13.40 -18.18 -5.06
C GLU A 134 12.01 -17.57 -5.30
N GLY A 135 11.71 -17.23 -6.56
CA GLY A 135 10.35 -16.86 -7.01
C GLY A 135 9.81 -15.50 -6.55
N TRP A 136 10.58 -14.72 -5.78
CA TRP A 136 10.15 -13.44 -5.20
C TRP A 136 9.87 -12.34 -6.24
N ASP A 137 10.37 -12.51 -7.47
CA ASP A 137 10.18 -11.58 -8.60
C ASP A 137 8.95 -11.91 -9.45
N ALA A 138 8.18 -12.94 -9.08
CA ALA A 138 6.93 -13.29 -9.75
C ALA A 138 5.92 -12.13 -9.70
N LEU A 139 5.27 -11.89 -10.84
CA LEU A 139 4.21 -10.89 -10.97
C LEU A 139 2.85 -11.56 -10.98
N VAL A 140 1.91 -10.97 -10.26
CA VAL A 140 0.52 -11.43 -10.19
C VAL A 140 -0.25 -11.05 -11.45
N GLY A 141 0.16 -9.96 -12.12
CA GLY A 141 -0.56 -9.38 -13.26
C GLY A 141 -1.70 -8.48 -12.79
N LEU A 142 -1.46 -7.69 -11.74
CA LEU A 142 -2.44 -6.68 -11.27
C LEU A 142 -2.45 -5.49 -12.24
N PRO A 143 -3.58 -4.77 -12.38
CA PRO A 143 -3.67 -3.57 -13.23
C PRO A 143 -2.62 -2.52 -12.89
N ALA A 144 -2.38 -2.27 -11.60
CA ALA A 144 -1.23 -1.54 -11.09
C ALA A 144 -0.38 -2.50 -10.24
N GLU A 145 0.92 -2.62 -10.55
CA GLU A 145 1.81 -3.56 -9.85
C GLU A 145 3.24 -3.03 -9.74
N ILE A 146 3.90 -3.23 -8.59
CA ILE A 146 5.35 -2.96 -8.47
C ILE A 146 6.13 -4.25 -8.72
N ARG A 147 7.02 -4.26 -9.71
CA ARG A 147 8.01 -5.33 -9.87
C ARG A 147 9.23 -5.03 -9.00
N PRO A 148 9.53 -5.84 -7.96
CA PRO A 148 10.73 -5.63 -7.16
C PRO A 148 12.00 -5.86 -8.00
N LEU A 149 13.02 -5.02 -7.78
CA LEU A 149 14.41 -5.24 -8.24
C LEU A 149 15.32 -5.63 -7.07
N THR A 150 14.98 -5.21 -5.86
CA THR A 150 15.55 -5.75 -4.62
C THR A 150 14.65 -6.88 -4.11
N ARG A 151 15.22 -8.00 -3.66
CA ARG A 151 14.45 -9.06 -2.99
C ARG A 151 13.62 -8.45 -1.85
N PRO A 152 12.28 -8.58 -1.86
CA PRO A 152 11.39 -7.90 -0.91
C PRO A 152 11.38 -8.51 0.50
N THR A 153 12.07 -9.62 0.71
CA THR A 153 12.21 -10.33 2.00
C THR A 153 13.65 -10.38 2.47
N GLY A 154 13.83 -10.50 3.79
CA GLY A 154 15.17 -10.60 4.41
C GLY A 154 16.01 -9.35 4.20
N LEU A 155 15.38 -8.17 4.30
CA LEU A 155 16.03 -6.87 4.19
C LEU A 155 16.51 -6.43 5.58
N TRP A 156 17.68 -5.80 5.65
CA TRP A 156 18.13 -5.11 6.86
C TRP A 156 17.64 -3.65 6.85
N ALA A 157 17.44 -3.07 8.02
CA ALA A 157 17.37 -1.62 8.16
C ALA A 157 18.64 -0.99 7.56
N GLY A 158 18.46 0.04 6.73
CA GLY A 158 19.51 0.65 5.93
C GLY A 158 19.68 0.05 4.53
N ASN A 159 19.00 -1.06 4.19
CA ASN A 159 18.97 -1.53 2.80
C ASN A 159 18.16 -0.60 1.89
N LEU A 160 18.55 -0.59 0.62
CA LEU A 160 17.83 0.07 -0.47
C LEU A 160 16.81 -0.89 -1.09
N PHE A 161 15.53 -0.55 -1.02
CA PHE A 161 14.50 -1.18 -1.84
C PHE A 161 14.39 -0.46 -3.18
N THR A 162 14.36 -1.23 -4.26
CA THR A 162 14.20 -0.72 -5.62
C THR A 162 13.09 -1.52 -6.30
N GLY A 163 12.21 -0.83 -7.02
CA GLY A 163 11.12 -1.44 -7.78
C GLY A 163 10.85 -0.71 -9.09
N VAL A 164 10.11 -1.36 -9.98
CA VAL A 164 9.58 -0.77 -11.22
C VAL A 164 8.06 -0.71 -11.10
N VAL A 165 7.49 0.49 -11.19
CA VAL A 165 6.04 0.70 -11.24
C VAL A 165 5.53 0.23 -12.59
N LEU A 166 4.51 -0.62 -12.60
CA LEU A 166 3.85 -1.12 -13.79
C LEU A 166 2.38 -0.71 -13.80
N LYS A 167 1.90 -0.31 -14.98
CA LYS A 167 0.48 -0.22 -15.32
C LYS A 167 0.21 -1.17 -16.47
N ASP A 168 -0.73 -2.10 -16.30
CA ASP A 168 -1.05 -3.17 -17.25
C ASP A 168 0.19 -3.94 -17.73
N GLY A 169 1.11 -4.21 -16.79
CA GLY A 169 2.37 -4.90 -17.04
C GLY A 169 3.44 -4.08 -17.78
N GLN A 170 3.18 -2.83 -18.14
CA GLN A 170 4.14 -1.92 -18.76
C GLN A 170 4.72 -0.92 -17.75
N PRO A 171 6.01 -0.56 -17.85
CA PRO A 171 6.58 0.47 -16.98
C PRO A 171 5.80 1.78 -17.02
N ALA A 172 5.48 2.32 -15.84
CA ALA A 172 4.81 3.61 -15.67
C ALA A 172 5.84 4.68 -15.30
N PRO A 173 6.35 5.45 -16.28
CA PRO A 173 7.39 6.44 -16.02
C PRO A 173 6.85 7.56 -15.14
N PHE A 174 7.70 8.08 -14.28
CA PHE A 174 7.41 9.29 -13.53
C PHE A 174 6.19 9.23 -12.59
N ALA A 175 5.72 8.01 -12.26
CA ALA A 175 4.71 7.79 -11.24
C ALA A 175 5.19 8.34 -9.89
N GLU A 176 4.28 8.96 -9.16
CA GLU A 176 4.51 9.34 -7.77
C GLU A 176 4.45 8.08 -6.90
N VAL A 177 5.35 7.98 -5.92
CA VAL A 177 5.37 6.86 -4.98
C VAL A 177 5.36 7.44 -3.57
N GLU A 178 4.29 7.14 -2.84
CA GLU A 178 4.16 7.44 -1.43
C GLU A 178 4.77 6.31 -0.61
N VAL A 179 5.47 6.68 0.46
CA VAL A 179 6.20 5.75 1.32
C VAL A 179 5.88 6.03 2.76
N GLU A 180 5.41 5.01 3.47
CA GLU A 180 5.14 5.06 4.89
C GLU A 180 5.66 3.83 5.63
N TRP A 181 5.94 4.02 6.91
CA TRP A 181 6.33 2.97 7.84
C TRP A 181 5.16 2.66 8.76
N VAL A 182 4.90 1.38 9.04
CA VAL A 182 3.88 0.99 10.04
C VAL A 182 4.38 1.40 11.41
N ASN A 183 3.86 2.51 11.93
CA ASN A 183 4.28 3.07 13.20
C ASN A 183 3.58 2.38 14.37
N ASP A 184 4.39 1.93 15.33
CA ASP A 184 3.93 1.32 16.59
C ASP A 184 3.73 2.37 17.71
N GLY A 185 3.78 3.66 17.36
CA GLY A 185 3.73 4.79 18.29
C GLY A 185 5.10 5.19 18.83
N SER A 186 6.18 4.52 18.42
CA SER A 186 7.55 4.86 18.86
C SER A 186 8.14 6.08 18.14
N VAL A 187 7.53 6.53 17.05
CA VAL A 187 8.02 7.68 16.27
C VAL A 187 6.95 8.77 16.22
N ALA A 188 7.35 10.00 16.58
CA ALA A 188 6.55 11.19 16.35
C ALA A 188 7.08 11.95 15.13
N ALA A 189 6.24 12.15 14.12
CA ALA A 189 6.60 12.93 12.93
C ALA A 189 6.89 14.40 13.32
N PRO A 190 8.03 14.99 12.91
CA PRO A 190 8.32 16.40 13.18
C PRO A 190 7.32 17.40 12.55
N ASN A 191 6.69 17.01 11.44
CA ASN A 191 5.60 17.69 10.74
C ASN A 191 5.03 16.75 9.66
N ASP A 192 3.97 17.19 8.96
CA ASP A 192 3.23 16.41 7.97
C ASP A 192 4.11 15.83 6.84
N ALA A 193 5.19 16.52 6.44
CA ALA A 193 6.10 16.03 5.41
C ALA A 193 6.93 14.79 5.82
N PHE A 194 6.89 14.43 7.11
CA PHE A 194 7.51 13.20 7.64
C PHE A 194 6.48 12.09 7.90
N ILE A 195 5.19 12.34 7.66
CA ILE A 195 4.14 11.32 7.73
C ILE A 195 4.25 10.45 6.48
N THR A 196 3.95 11.04 5.33
CA THR A 196 4.06 10.40 4.02
C THR A 196 5.28 10.96 3.30
N GLN A 197 6.25 10.11 2.97
CA GLN A 197 7.36 10.50 2.11
C GLN A 197 6.99 10.28 0.66
N VAL A 198 7.34 11.24 -0.20
CA VAL A 198 6.98 11.20 -1.62
C VAL A 198 8.25 11.17 -2.46
N LEU A 199 8.30 10.23 -3.40
CA LEU A 199 9.34 10.15 -4.42
C LEU A 199 8.71 9.96 -5.80
N ARG A 200 9.53 10.06 -6.85
CA ARG A 200 9.08 9.87 -8.23
C ARG A 200 9.89 8.80 -8.92
N ALA A 201 9.21 7.91 -9.64
CA ALA A 201 9.87 6.96 -10.52
C ALA A 201 10.61 7.67 -11.68
N ASP A 202 11.62 7.03 -12.23
CA ASP A 202 12.36 7.54 -13.40
C ASP A 202 11.63 7.24 -14.73
N ALA A 203 12.29 7.52 -15.85
CA ALA A 203 11.75 7.29 -17.19
C ALA A 203 11.51 5.79 -17.53
N ASN A 204 12.06 4.87 -16.74
CA ASN A 204 11.84 3.43 -16.86
C ASN A 204 10.81 2.93 -15.82
N GLY A 205 10.13 3.83 -15.10
CA GLY A 205 9.26 3.49 -13.98
C GLY A 205 10.03 2.99 -12.75
N THR A 206 11.35 3.13 -12.71
CA THR A 206 12.17 2.64 -11.59
C THR A 206 12.20 3.65 -10.45
N PHE A 207 12.06 3.18 -9.22
CA PHE A 207 12.24 4.00 -8.02
C PHE A 207 13.15 3.31 -7.02
N SER A 208 13.69 4.08 -6.05
CA SER A 208 14.51 3.52 -4.98
C SER A 208 14.31 4.30 -3.68
N TYR A 209 14.32 3.58 -2.56
CA TYR A 209 14.16 4.14 -1.22
C TYR A 209 14.98 3.35 -0.20
N THR A 210 15.67 4.06 0.69
CA THR A 210 16.42 3.43 1.79
C THR A 210 15.55 3.41 3.02
N MET A 211 15.33 2.23 3.62
CA MET A 211 14.49 2.10 4.81
C MET A 211 15.32 2.34 6.07
N PRO A 212 15.20 3.50 6.76
CA PRO A 212 16.09 3.85 7.86
C PRO A 212 15.84 3.07 9.16
N ARG A 213 14.74 2.33 9.26
CA ARG A 213 14.29 1.67 10.50
C ARG A 213 13.76 0.27 10.20
N ALA A 214 13.93 -0.64 11.16
CA ALA A 214 13.28 -1.93 11.14
C ALA A 214 11.75 -1.81 11.25
N GLY A 215 11.02 -2.78 10.68
CA GLY A 215 9.57 -2.83 10.61
C GLY A 215 9.06 -2.87 9.17
N TRP A 216 7.74 -2.74 9.03
CA TRP A 216 7.05 -2.82 7.75
C TRP A 216 7.02 -1.47 7.04
N TRP A 217 7.42 -1.46 5.77
CA TRP A 217 7.41 -0.29 4.89
C TRP A 217 6.49 -0.55 3.71
N GLY A 218 5.60 0.41 3.44
CA GLY A 218 4.67 0.39 2.31
C GLY A 218 5.15 1.35 1.24
N PHE A 219 5.10 0.89 -0.02
CA PHE A 219 5.36 1.71 -1.19
C PHE A 219 4.10 1.72 -2.05
N ALA A 220 3.49 2.89 -2.19
CA ALA A 220 2.26 3.10 -2.93
C ALA A 220 2.53 3.97 -4.16
N ALA A 221 2.65 3.34 -5.33
CA ALA A 221 2.80 4.08 -6.57
C ALA A 221 1.43 4.48 -7.12
N LEU A 222 1.16 5.78 -7.15
CA LEU A 222 -0.14 6.34 -7.52
C LEU A 222 -0.22 6.55 -9.03
N LEU A 223 -1.29 6.02 -9.62
CA LEU A 223 -1.62 6.10 -11.04
C LEU A 223 -3.09 6.53 -11.17
N GLU A 224 -3.44 7.08 -12.33
CA GLU A 224 -4.83 7.39 -12.65
C GLU A 224 -5.40 6.26 -13.52
N ALA A 225 -6.61 5.79 -13.21
CA ALA A 225 -7.30 4.82 -14.04
C ALA A 225 -7.63 5.41 -15.42
N ASP A 226 -7.80 4.55 -16.43
CA ASP A 226 -8.15 5.00 -17.78
C ASP A 226 -9.59 5.52 -17.90
N ALA A 227 -10.48 5.06 -17.02
CA ALA A 227 -11.89 5.40 -17.03
C ALA A 227 -12.36 5.89 -15.66
N PRO A 228 -13.24 6.90 -15.60
CA PRO A 228 -13.85 7.34 -14.36
C PRO A 228 -14.84 6.30 -13.83
N MET A 229 -15.25 6.49 -12.58
CA MET A 229 -16.34 5.73 -11.94
C MET A 229 -17.53 6.62 -11.61
N THR A 230 -18.70 6.01 -11.45
CA THR A 230 -19.92 6.72 -11.03
C THR A 230 -20.00 6.81 -9.51
N ALA A 231 -19.98 8.01 -8.96
CA ALA A 231 -20.22 8.28 -7.54
C ALA A 231 -21.70 8.08 -7.17
N GLN A 232 -22.01 8.08 -5.86
CA GLN A 232 -23.38 7.83 -5.37
C GLN A 232 -24.40 8.87 -5.84
N ASP A 233 -23.97 10.10 -6.13
CA ASP A 233 -24.78 11.19 -6.66
C ASP A 233 -24.95 11.14 -8.20
N GLY A 234 -24.34 10.15 -8.85
CA GLY A 234 -24.35 9.96 -10.30
C GLY A 234 -23.23 10.70 -11.05
N ALA A 235 -22.38 11.47 -10.37
CA ALA A 235 -21.25 12.14 -11.00
C ALA A 235 -20.21 11.13 -11.50
N GLN A 236 -19.53 11.46 -12.61
CA GLN A 236 -18.33 10.73 -13.05
C GLN A 236 -17.12 11.35 -12.35
N VAL A 237 -16.38 10.54 -11.61
CA VAL A 237 -15.27 10.99 -10.77
C VAL A 237 -14.00 10.19 -11.12
N PRO A 238 -12.81 10.79 -10.94
CA PRO A 238 -11.56 10.10 -11.21
C PRO A 238 -11.38 8.90 -10.26
N VAL A 239 -10.53 7.98 -10.68
CA VAL A 239 -10.12 6.81 -9.89
C VAL A 239 -8.61 6.82 -9.79
N GLU A 240 -8.11 6.83 -8.57
CA GLU A 240 -6.71 6.58 -8.28
C GLU A 240 -6.49 5.06 -8.17
N GLU A 241 -5.60 4.55 -9.01
CA GLU A 241 -5.10 3.19 -8.94
C GLU A 241 -3.72 3.19 -8.27
N GLY A 242 -3.60 2.53 -7.14
CA GLY A 242 -2.33 2.38 -6.44
C GLY A 242 -1.71 1.02 -6.71
N ALA A 243 -0.45 0.97 -7.13
CA ALA A 243 0.37 -0.23 -7.00
C ALA A 243 1.05 -0.22 -5.62
N LEU A 244 0.60 -1.08 -4.71
CA LEU A 244 1.15 -1.20 -3.36
C LEU A 244 2.01 -2.45 -3.20
N ILE A 245 3.19 -2.29 -2.60
CA ILE A 245 3.97 -3.42 -2.07
C ILE A 245 4.43 -3.14 -0.63
N TRP A 246 4.33 -4.15 0.21
CA TRP A 246 4.88 -4.16 1.57
C TRP A 246 6.16 -4.98 1.64
N VAL A 247 7.16 -4.46 2.37
CA VAL A 247 8.40 -5.16 2.67
C VAL A 247 8.77 -4.97 4.15
N GLN A 248 9.48 -5.93 4.73
CA GLN A 248 9.94 -5.84 6.11
C GLN A 248 11.46 -5.62 6.16
N ALA A 249 11.88 -4.60 6.90
CA ALA A 249 13.28 -4.41 7.27
C ALA A 249 13.51 -4.96 8.69
N THR A 250 14.59 -5.71 8.88
CA THR A 250 15.01 -6.27 10.17
C THR A 250 16.20 -5.49 10.73
N ASP A 251 16.29 -5.33 12.04
CA ASP A 251 17.47 -4.72 12.67
C ASP A 251 18.63 -5.71 12.71
N MET A 252 19.86 -5.26 12.46
CA MET A 252 21.07 -6.08 12.61
C MET A 252 21.36 -6.39 14.09
N GLY A 253 20.89 -5.54 15.00
CA GLY A 253 20.93 -5.77 16.45
C GLY A 253 19.81 -6.72 16.87
N GLY A 254 19.94 -8.00 16.52
CA GLY A 254 18.93 -9.01 16.81
C GLY A 254 18.49 -9.02 18.28
N ASN A 255 17.19 -9.15 18.49
CA ASN A 255 16.62 -9.85 19.65
C ASN A 255 15.79 -11.01 19.12
#